data_AF-A0A7S2VTC3-F1
#
_entry.id   AF-A0A7S2VTC3-F1
#
_cell.length_a   1.000
_cell.length_b   1.000
_cell.length_c   1.000
_cell.angle_alpha   90.00
_cell.angle_beta   90.00
_cell.angle_gamma   90.00
#
_symmetry.space_group_name_H-M   'P 1'
#
loop_
_entity.id
_entity.type
_entity.pdbx_description
1 polymer ?
#
loop_
_entity_poly.entity_id
_entity_poly.type
_entity_poly.pdbx_seq_one_letter_code
_entity_poly.pdbx_strand_id
1 'polypeptide(L)'
;GLCDGVLTADFFRGHWERLPLHYRAAERGTKANRLPEALSADDVMALVKRSGSSLKMFRRGDAYDVDDFMVGYLDGASLIVNQADRCNETLFALCRSLASKHFEHVFSVVYLTPPGSQAVRLHNDDQDVFLLQVWGRKRWTIRNAPKLLPYTEEMLGKESLVPPELIGEPTMEFTMEPHDILYIPRGFLHEAHTCDEPSLHITVTVPTSDFCWGVQLVKHLMNSAHPGKHDEQGLLGKAMCGDMAPDDAALDA
;
A
#
# COMPACT_ATOMS: atom_id res chain seq x y z
N GLY A 1 -2.75 1.08 -21.20
CA GLY A 1 -3.10 1.36 -19.81
C GLY A 1 -1.96 0.93 -18.92
N LEU A 2 -1.77 1.61 -17.80
CA LEU A 2 -0.86 1.11 -16.77
C LEU A 2 -1.38 -0.25 -16.28
N CYS A 3 -0.48 -1.18 -16.00
CA CYS A 3 -0.73 -2.60 -15.73
C CYS A 3 -1.33 -3.40 -16.92
N ASP A 4 -1.53 -2.80 -18.09
CA ASP A 4 -1.88 -3.56 -19.30
C ASP A 4 -0.74 -4.53 -19.63
N GLY A 5 -1.10 -5.77 -19.97
CA GLY A 5 -0.13 -6.85 -20.18
C GLY A 5 0.27 -7.59 -18.88
N VAL A 6 -0.02 -7.02 -17.71
CA VAL A 6 0.05 -7.75 -16.42
C VAL A 6 -1.30 -8.35 -16.09
N LEU A 7 -2.38 -7.55 -16.13
CA LEU A 7 -3.76 -7.97 -15.81
C LEU A 7 -4.41 -8.78 -16.93
N THR A 8 -3.81 -9.93 -17.25
CA THR A 8 -4.26 -10.88 -18.27
C THR A 8 -5.15 -11.97 -17.68
N ALA A 9 -5.81 -12.77 -18.53
CA ALA A 9 -6.59 -13.92 -18.07
C ALA A 9 -5.73 -14.94 -17.28
N ASP A 10 -4.46 -15.11 -17.64
CA ASP A 10 -3.54 -16.00 -16.93
C ASP A 10 -3.16 -15.45 -15.55
N PHE A 11 -3.00 -14.12 -15.43
CA PHE A 11 -2.82 -13.47 -14.14
C PHE A 11 -4.02 -13.72 -13.21
N PHE A 12 -5.24 -13.47 -13.67
CA PHE A 12 -6.43 -13.69 -12.84
C PHE A 12 -6.65 -15.16 -12.48
N ARG A 13 -6.20 -16.10 -13.34
CA ARG A 13 -6.32 -17.54 -13.08
C ARG A 13 -5.24 -18.05 -12.10
N GLY A 14 -4.01 -17.58 -12.25
CA GLY A 14 -2.84 -18.14 -11.58
C GLY A 14 -2.34 -17.33 -10.36
N HIS A 15 -2.51 -16.01 -10.37
CA HIS A 15 -1.90 -15.11 -9.39
C HIS A 15 -2.91 -14.38 -8.52
N TRP A 16 -3.98 -13.83 -9.10
CA TRP A 16 -4.97 -13.04 -8.36
C TRP A 16 -5.53 -13.82 -7.14
N GLU A 17 -5.40 -13.21 -5.95
CA GLU A 17 -5.71 -13.76 -4.63
C GLU A 17 -5.02 -15.10 -4.31
N ARG A 18 -3.90 -15.42 -4.97
CA ARG A 18 -3.21 -16.73 -4.89
C ARG A 18 -1.72 -16.63 -4.65
N LEU A 19 -1.00 -15.99 -5.57
CA LEU A 19 0.46 -16.01 -5.59
C LEU A 19 1.04 -14.64 -5.97
N PRO A 20 2.11 -14.19 -5.31
CA PRO A 20 2.82 -12.98 -5.72
C PRO A 20 3.38 -13.11 -7.14
N LEU A 21 3.53 -11.96 -7.79
CA LEU A 21 4.09 -11.86 -9.14
C LEU A 21 5.05 -10.68 -9.21
N HIS A 22 6.29 -10.94 -9.62
CA HIS A 22 7.23 -9.88 -10.03
C HIS A 22 7.28 -9.80 -11.55
N TYR A 23 6.72 -8.73 -12.10
CA TYR A 23 6.89 -8.36 -13.50
C TYR A 23 8.16 -7.53 -13.64
N ARG A 24 9.18 -8.13 -14.28
CA ARG A 24 10.46 -7.49 -14.57
C ARG A 24 10.42 -6.78 -15.91
N ALA A 25 10.53 -5.45 -15.89
CA ALA A 25 10.47 -4.64 -17.10
C ALA A 25 11.65 -4.90 -18.05
N ALA A 26 12.81 -5.27 -17.51
CA ALA A 26 13.98 -5.67 -18.31
C ALA A 26 13.69 -6.88 -19.24
N GLU A 27 12.79 -7.77 -18.83
CA GLU A 27 12.45 -8.98 -19.57
C GLU A 27 11.20 -8.82 -20.45
N ARG A 28 10.26 -7.99 -20.00
CA ARG A 28 8.90 -7.92 -20.56
C ARG A 28 8.57 -6.57 -21.20
N GLY A 29 9.46 -5.59 -21.05
CA GLY A 29 9.30 -4.22 -21.52
C GLY A 29 8.61 -3.32 -20.51
N THR A 30 8.80 -2.00 -20.70
CA THR A 30 8.40 -0.94 -19.76
C THR A 30 6.95 -0.50 -19.90
N LYS A 31 6.23 -0.96 -20.94
CA LYS A 31 4.90 -0.45 -21.28
C LYS A 31 3.85 -0.66 -20.18
N ALA A 32 4.00 -1.68 -19.36
CA ALA A 32 3.09 -1.99 -18.26
C ALA A 32 3.16 -0.94 -17.14
N ASN A 33 4.29 -0.27 -16.93
CA ASN A 33 4.42 0.80 -15.94
C ASN A 33 5.09 2.02 -16.57
N ARG A 34 4.28 3.02 -16.89
CA ARG A 34 4.69 4.31 -17.47
C ARG A 34 4.82 5.43 -16.42
N LEU A 35 4.74 5.11 -15.13
CA LEU A 35 4.88 6.13 -14.07
C LEU A 35 6.28 6.76 -14.03
N PRO A 36 7.40 6.05 -14.31
CA PRO A 36 8.70 6.69 -14.40
C PRO A 36 8.76 7.87 -15.37
N GLU A 37 7.97 7.86 -16.45
CA GLU A 37 7.89 8.99 -17.39
C GLU A 37 6.78 9.99 -17.05
N ALA A 38 5.78 9.58 -16.27
CA ALA A 38 4.60 10.39 -15.97
C ALA A 38 4.67 11.14 -14.62
N LEU A 39 5.64 10.81 -13.76
CA LEU A 39 5.84 11.43 -12.46
C LEU A 39 7.28 11.91 -12.33
N SER A 40 7.47 13.23 -12.39
CA SER A 40 8.75 13.86 -12.07
C SER A 40 8.99 13.95 -10.56
N ALA A 41 10.22 14.23 -10.16
CA ALA A 41 10.52 14.54 -8.76
C ALA A 41 9.70 15.74 -8.25
N ASP A 42 9.51 16.78 -9.09
CA ASP A 42 8.72 17.96 -8.73
C ASP A 42 7.25 17.62 -8.50
N ASP A 43 6.67 16.70 -9.29
CA ASP A 43 5.29 16.24 -9.11
C ASP A 43 5.11 15.54 -7.76
N VAL A 44 6.08 14.72 -7.37
CA VAL A 44 6.08 14.00 -6.09
C VAL A 44 6.25 14.97 -4.93
N MET A 45 7.18 15.92 -5.03
CA MET A 45 7.37 16.95 -4.00
C MET A 45 6.13 17.83 -3.85
N ALA A 46 5.48 18.19 -4.95
CA ALA A 46 4.24 18.95 -4.92
C ALA A 46 3.09 18.14 -4.31
N LEU A 47 3.03 16.83 -4.56
CA LEU A 47 2.09 15.91 -3.92
C LEU A 47 2.32 15.82 -2.40
N VAL A 48 3.57 15.68 -1.95
CA VAL A 48 3.92 15.63 -0.53
C VAL A 48 3.56 16.94 0.19
N LYS A 49 3.75 18.09 -0.45
CA LYS A 49 3.36 19.39 0.12
C LYS A 49 1.84 19.57 0.23
N ARG A 50 1.06 18.96 -0.68
CA ARG A 50 -0.41 19.09 -0.72
C ARG A 50 -1.14 18.04 0.12
N SER A 51 -0.47 16.99 0.58
CA SER A 51 -1.13 15.83 1.19
C SER A 51 -1.65 16.08 2.60
N GLY A 52 -1.17 17.13 3.30
CA GLY A 52 -1.64 17.51 4.63
C GLY A 52 -1.62 16.32 5.61
N SER A 53 -2.76 16.04 6.24
CA SER A 53 -2.90 14.92 7.19
C SER A 53 -2.71 13.52 6.58
N SER A 54 -2.72 13.41 5.25
CA SER A 54 -2.48 12.15 4.53
C SER A 54 -0.99 11.79 4.46
N LEU A 55 -0.10 12.74 4.74
CA LEU A 55 1.33 12.48 4.90
C LEU A 55 1.57 11.82 6.25
N LYS A 56 2.28 10.70 6.21
CA LYS A 56 2.83 10.01 7.38
C LYS A 56 4.31 9.80 7.16
N MET A 57 5.07 9.77 8.25
CA MET A 57 6.50 9.49 8.19
C MET A 57 6.82 8.31 9.09
N PHE A 58 7.69 7.43 8.59
CA PHE A 58 8.11 6.25 9.31
C PHE A 58 9.61 6.07 9.25
N ARG A 59 10.25 5.84 10.39
CA ARG A 59 11.68 5.60 10.50
C ARG A 59 11.90 4.25 11.15
N ARG A 60 12.61 3.34 10.47
CA ARG A 60 12.86 1.96 10.94
C ARG A 60 11.55 1.23 11.28
N GLY A 61 10.50 1.55 10.51
CA GLY A 61 9.18 0.95 10.64
C GLY A 61 8.32 1.45 11.79
N ASP A 62 8.76 2.47 12.55
CA ASP A 62 7.92 3.16 13.55
C ASP A 62 7.47 4.52 13.04
N ALA A 63 6.32 4.99 13.51
CA ALA A 63 5.87 6.36 13.26
C ALA A 63 6.93 7.35 13.76
N TYR A 64 7.22 8.37 12.94
CA TYR A 64 8.20 9.39 13.23
C TYR A 64 7.56 10.75 13.02
N ASP A 65 7.42 11.55 14.07
CA ASP A 65 6.66 12.81 14.02
C ASP A 65 7.60 14.01 14.14
N VAL A 66 7.68 14.79 13.07
CA VAL A 66 8.43 16.06 12.99
C VAL A 66 7.67 17.02 12.09
N ASP A 67 7.69 18.31 12.42
CA ASP A 67 6.90 19.31 11.67
C ASP A 67 7.33 19.46 10.21
N ASP A 68 8.64 19.35 9.95
CA ASP A 68 9.21 19.46 8.61
C ASP A 68 9.54 18.09 8.02
N PHE A 69 8.74 17.67 7.03
CA PHE A 69 8.94 16.40 6.35
C PHE A 69 10.29 16.30 5.62
N MET A 70 10.91 17.41 5.24
CA MET A 70 12.24 17.42 4.63
C MET A 70 13.30 17.03 5.67
N VAL A 71 13.16 17.55 6.90
CA VAL A 71 14.03 17.17 8.02
C VAL A 71 13.85 15.70 8.34
N GLY A 72 12.59 15.23 8.42
CA GLY A 72 12.30 13.81 8.64
C GLY A 72 12.93 12.91 7.57
N TYR A 73 12.79 13.28 6.30
CA TYR A 73 13.40 12.53 5.20
C TYR A 73 14.93 12.49 5.29
N LEU A 74 15.57 13.63 5.58
CA LEU A 74 17.03 13.72 5.75
C LEU A 74 17.54 12.94 6.98
N ASP A 75 16.69 12.75 8.01
CA ASP A 75 16.99 11.90 9.17
C ASP A 75 16.71 10.41 8.92
N GLY A 76 16.32 10.04 7.70
CA GLY A 76 16.11 8.64 7.30
C GLY A 76 14.66 8.15 7.47
N ALA A 77 13.69 9.04 7.66
CA ALA A 77 12.29 8.66 7.64
C ALA A 77 11.78 8.52 6.19
N SER A 78 11.01 7.47 5.93
CA SER A 78 10.23 7.36 4.69
C SER A 78 9.01 8.25 4.76
N LEU A 79 8.69 8.92 3.66
CA LEU A 79 7.45 9.67 3.48
C LEU A 79 6.41 8.76 2.82
N ILE A 80 5.25 8.64 3.45
CA ILE A 80 4.12 7.84 2.97
C ILE A 80 2.94 8.78 2.77
N VAL A 81 2.43 8.88 1.55
CA VAL A 81 1.22 9.66 1.26
C VAL A 81 0.07 8.72 0.97
N ASN A 82 -0.83 8.59 1.94
CA ASN A 82 -2.05 7.80 1.79
C ASN A 82 -3.03 8.48 0.83
N GLN A 83 -3.79 7.68 0.09
CA GLN A 83 -4.81 8.17 -0.87
C GLN A 83 -4.25 9.24 -1.82
N ALA A 84 -3.03 9.01 -2.32
CA ALA A 84 -2.28 9.94 -3.15
C ALA A 84 -3.00 10.32 -4.45
N ASP A 85 -3.92 9.47 -4.91
CA ASP A 85 -4.82 9.73 -6.04
C ASP A 85 -5.75 10.93 -5.80
N ARG A 86 -6.03 11.29 -4.54
CA ARG A 86 -6.82 12.49 -4.21
C ARG A 86 -6.04 13.79 -4.41
N CYS A 87 -4.71 13.71 -4.52
CA CYS A 87 -3.81 14.88 -4.55
C CYS A 87 -2.95 14.97 -5.82
N ASN A 88 -3.10 14.03 -6.76
CA ASN A 88 -2.33 14.00 -8.01
C ASN A 88 -3.16 13.42 -9.17
N GLU A 89 -3.26 14.20 -10.25
CA GLU A 89 -4.09 13.88 -11.42
C GLU A 89 -3.65 12.61 -12.16
N THR A 90 -2.34 12.36 -12.27
CA THR A 90 -1.79 11.15 -12.90
C THR A 90 -2.21 9.90 -12.13
N LEU A 91 -2.09 9.94 -10.80
CA LEU A 91 -2.49 8.84 -9.92
C LEU A 91 -4.01 8.65 -9.89
N PHE A 92 -4.78 9.74 -9.92
CA PHE A 92 -6.23 9.68 -10.08
C PHE A 92 -6.65 9.01 -11.38
N ALA A 93 -6.06 9.42 -12.51
CA ALA A 93 -6.37 8.87 -13.82
C ALA A 93 -6.01 7.38 -13.90
N LEU A 94 -4.89 6.99 -13.29
CA LEU A 94 -4.50 5.60 -13.11
C LEU A 94 -5.58 4.81 -12.36
N CYS A 95 -5.91 5.23 -11.14
CA CYS A 95 -6.88 4.53 -10.29
C CYS A 95 -8.24 4.43 -10.98
N ARG A 96 -8.71 5.52 -11.60
CA ARG A 96 -9.96 5.54 -12.37
C ARG A 96 -9.94 4.55 -13.55
N SER A 97 -8.83 4.49 -14.29
CA SER A 97 -8.71 3.55 -15.41
C SER A 97 -8.74 2.10 -14.95
N LEU A 98 -8.10 1.77 -13.82
CA LEU A 98 -8.11 0.41 -13.27
C LEU A 98 -9.49 0.05 -12.73
N ALA A 99 -10.13 0.95 -11.99
CA ALA A 99 -11.48 0.74 -11.47
C ALA A 99 -12.49 0.49 -12.61
N SER A 100 -12.49 1.33 -13.64
CA SER A 100 -13.44 1.20 -14.76
C SER A 100 -13.32 -0.11 -15.57
N LYS A 101 -12.22 -0.86 -15.44
CA LYS A 101 -11.92 -2.04 -16.26
C LYS A 101 -11.81 -3.34 -15.50
N HIS A 102 -11.33 -3.30 -14.25
CA HIS A 102 -10.86 -4.50 -13.55
C HIS A 102 -11.38 -4.64 -12.12
N PHE A 103 -11.65 -3.54 -11.42
CA PHE A 103 -11.90 -3.57 -9.98
C PHE A 103 -13.03 -2.61 -9.57
N GLU A 104 -13.81 -2.95 -8.55
CA GLU A 104 -14.87 -2.06 -8.06
C GLU A 104 -14.30 -0.73 -7.52
N HIS A 105 -13.22 -0.82 -6.74
CA HIS A 105 -12.55 0.32 -6.16
C HIS A 105 -11.04 0.06 -6.06
N VAL A 106 -10.25 1.10 -6.34
CA VAL A 106 -8.82 1.15 -6.06
C VAL A 106 -8.41 2.56 -5.64
N PHE A 107 -7.35 2.65 -4.85
CA PHE A 107 -6.70 3.91 -4.49
C PHE A 107 -5.18 3.72 -4.51
N SER A 108 -4.42 4.80 -4.36
CA SER A 108 -2.96 4.74 -4.39
C SER A 108 -2.31 5.29 -3.13
N VAL A 109 -1.13 4.77 -2.82
CA VAL A 109 -0.25 5.23 -1.74
C VAL A 109 1.13 5.45 -2.33
N VAL A 110 1.74 6.59 -2.03
CA VAL A 110 3.12 6.91 -2.47
C VAL A 110 4.08 6.61 -1.33
N TYR A 111 5.19 5.93 -1.63
CA TYR A 111 6.27 5.69 -0.69
C TYR A 111 7.57 6.24 -1.24
N LEU A 112 8.11 7.28 -0.59
CA LEU A 112 9.44 7.82 -0.85
C LEU A 112 10.34 7.46 0.34
N THR A 113 11.30 6.57 0.12
CA THR A 113 12.20 6.05 1.17
C THR A 113 13.64 6.50 0.88
N PRO A 114 14.33 7.15 1.85
CA PRO A 114 15.73 7.55 1.70
C PRO A 114 16.67 6.34 1.72
N PRO A 115 17.94 6.47 1.31
CA PRO A 115 18.92 5.38 1.37
C PRO A 115 19.00 4.69 2.74
N GLY A 116 19.34 3.40 2.73
CA GLY A 116 19.63 2.62 3.93
C GLY A 116 18.47 2.49 4.92
N SER A 117 17.24 2.77 4.47
CA SER A 117 16.07 2.90 5.34
C SER A 117 14.96 1.89 5.02
N GLN A 118 14.02 1.77 5.96
CA GLN A 118 12.85 0.90 5.89
C GLN A 118 11.62 1.68 6.33
N ALA A 119 10.60 1.72 5.47
CA ALA A 119 9.34 2.42 5.72
C ALA A 119 8.44 1.64 6.68
N VAL A 120 8.27 0.35 6.42
CA VAL A 120 7.36 -0.52 7.17
C VAL A 120 8.09 -1.81 7.52
N ARG A 121 7.89 -2.30 8.76
CA ARG A 121 8.45 -3.57 9.23
C ARG A 121 7.82 -4.75 8.47
N LEU A 122 8.32 -5.96 8.70
CA LEU A 122 7.66 -7.17 8.22
C LEU A 122 6.19 -7.20 8.68
N HIS A 123 5.28 -7.32 7.72
CA HIS A 123 3.84 -7.34 7.95
C HIS A 123 3.11 -8.05 6.81
N ASN A 124 1.81 -8.29 6.97
CA ASN A 124 0.92 -8.55 5.85
C ASN A 124 -0.22 -7.52 5.82
N ASP A 125 -0.88 -7.45 4.67
CA ASP A 125 -2.06 -6.61 4.46
C ASP A 125 -3.30 -7.47 4.29
N ASP A 126 -4.46 -6.88 4.57
CA ASP A 126 -5.79 -7.39 4.23
C ASP A 126 -6.25 -6.95 2.83
N GLN A 127 -5.34 -6.41 2.02
CA GLN A 127 -5.62 -5.85 0.69
C GLN A 127 -4.65 -6.43 -0.34
N ASP A 128 -5.13 -6.56 -1.57
CA ASP A 128 -4.31 -6.94 -2.71
C ASP A 128 -3.63 -5.69 -3.26
N VAL A 129 -2.32 -5.75 -3.47
CA VAL A 129 -1.52 -4.57 -3.83
C VAL A 129 -0.71 -4.79 -5.09
N PHE A 130 -0.66 -3.75 -5.93
CA PHE A 130 0.27 -3.62 -7.04
C PHE A 130 1.24 -2.50 -6.73
N LEU A 131 2.52 -2.82 -6.61
CA LEU A 131 3.59 -1.87 -6.37
C LEU A 131 4.27 -1.57 -7.70
N LEU A 132 4.34 -0.29 -8.04
CA LEU A 132 4.88 0.20 -9.30
C LEU A 132 6.12 1.02 -8.99
N GLN A 133 7.29 0.49 -9.34
CA GLN A 133 8.55 1.16 -9.08
C GLN A 133 8.72 2.33 -10.04
N VAL A 134 8.95 3.52 -9.50
CA VAL A 134 9.05 4.77 -10.27
C VAL A 134 10.50 5.23 -10.38
N TRP A 135 11.20 5.31 -9.25
CA TRP A 135 12.59 5.78 -9.20
C TRP A 135 13.41 5.01 -8.17
N GLY A 136 14.71 4.89 -8.45
CA GLY A 136 15.67 4.16 -7.64
C GLY A 136 15.30 2.69 -7.46
N ARG A 137 15.87 2.06 -6.44
CA ARG A 137 15.76 0.61 -6.21
C ARG A 137 15.35 0.27 -4.79
N LYS A 138 14.53 -0.77 -4.68
CA LYS A 138 14.10 -1.32 -3.39
C LYS A 138 14.22 -2.83 -3.40
N ARG A 139 14.87 -3.40 -2.40
CA ARG A 139 14.88 -4.86 -2.20
C ARG A 139 13.62 -5.27 -1.47
N TRP A 140 12.95 -6.26 -2.02
CA TRP A 140 11.74 -6.84 -1.48
C TRP A 140 12.01 -8.28 -1.07
N THR A 141 11.49 -8.63 0.10
CA THR A 141 11.49 -10.00 0.61
C THR A 141 10.06 -10.38 0.89
N ILE A 142 9.57 -11.41 0.21
CA ILE A 142 8.20 -11.92 0.33
C ILE A 142 8.26 -13.32 0.93
N ARG A 143 7.38 -13.60 1.88
CA ARG A 143 7.24 -14.88 2.57
C ARG A 143 5.81 -15.38 2.42
N ASN A 144 5.60 -16.66 2.67
CA ASN A 144 4.26 -17.25 2.61
C ASN A 144 3.29 -16.55 3.57
N ALA A 145 2.02 -16.59 3.21
CA ALA A 145 0.94 -16.10 4.06
C ALA A 145 0.68 -17.09 5.21
N PRO A 146 0.84 -16.69 6.49
CA PRO A 146 0.47 -17.55 7.63
C PRO A 146 -1.04 -17.84 7.65
N LYS A 147 -1.83 -16.87 7.17
CA LYS A 147 -3.25 -16.99 6.90
C LYS A 147 -3.56 -16.45 5.52
N LEU A 148 -4.24 -17.26 4.69
CA LEU A 148 -4.73 -16.83 3.39
C LEU A 148 -5.97 -15.95 3.56
N LEU A 149 -6.03 -14.89 2.76
CA LEU A 149 -7.20 -14.01 2.68
C LEU A 149 -7.67 -13.45 4.04
N PRO A 150 -6.75 -12.93 4.89
CA PRO A 150 -7.12 -12.44 6.21
C PRO A 150 -8.11 -11.27 6.12
N TYR A 151 -8.93 -11.14 7.15
CA TYR A 151 -9.67 -9.91 7.43
C TYR A 151 -8.77 -8.89 8.13
N THR A 152 -9.26 -7.65 8.27
CA THR A 152 -8.49 -6.51 8.81
C THR A 152 -7.93 -6.80 10.21
N GLU A 153 -8.72 -7.41 11.07
CA GLU A 153 -8.37 -7.78 12.45
C GLU A 153 -7.35 -8.94 12.55
N GLU A 154 -7.05 -9.58 11.41
CA GLU A 154 -6.18 -10.76 11.33
C GLU A 154 -4.82 -10.43 10.70
N MET A 155 -4.58 -9.16 10.39
CA MET A 155 -3.28 -8.68 9.93
C MET A 155 -2.22 -8.83 11.01
N LEU A 156 -1.00 -9.08 10.57
CA LEU A 156 0.21 -9.24 11.38
C LEU A 156 1.18 -8.11 11.07
N GLY A 157 1.96 -7.67 12.06
CA GLY A 157 2.98 -6.63 11.84
C GLY A 157 2.46 -5.18 11.83
N LYS A 158 1.18 -4.96 12.16
CA LYS A 158 0.57 -3.61 12.23
C LYS A 158 0.73 -2.96 13.60
N GLU A 159 0.20 -3.59 14.64
CA GLU A 159 0.27 -3.10 16.03
C GLU A 159 1.38 -3.75 16.84
N SER A 160 1.75 -4.98 16.48
CA SER A 160 2.79 -5.77 17.13
C SER A 160 3.66 -6.48 16.10
N LEU A 161 4.85 -6.92 16.52
CA LEU A 161 5.75 -7.69 15.67
C LEU A 161 5.09 -9.01 15.25
N VAL A 162 5.42 -9.47 14.04
CA VAL A 162 4.99 -10.79 13.56
C VAL A 162 5.60 -11.86 14.48
N PRO A 163 4.79 -12.80 15.03
CA PRO A 163 5.30 -13.89 15.85
C PRO A 163 6.35 -14.72 15.10
N PRO A 164 7.55 -14.99 15.66
CA PRO A 164 8.64 -15.67 14.97
C PRO A 164 8.26 -17.03 14.36
N GLU A 165 7.37 -17.78 15.01
CA GLU A 165 6.87 -19.06 14.55
C GLU A 165 6.02 -18.98 13.27
N LEU A 166 5.50 -17.79 12.94
CA LEU A 166 4.76 -17.53 11.71
C LEU A 166 5.67 -17.00 10.58
N ILE A 167 6.93 -16.69 10.88
CA ILE A 167 7.89 -16.18 9.90
C ILE A 167 8.60 -17.36 9.23
N GLY A 168 8.12 -17.72 8.04
CA GLY A 168 8.77 -18.72 7.18
C GLY A 168 9.94 -18.17 6.36
N GLU A 169 10.63 -19.06 5.65
CA GLU A 169 11.67 -18.70 4.67
C GLU A 169 11.12 -17.79 3.56
N PRO A 170 11.97 -16.93 2.95
CA PRO A 170 11.56 -16.13 1.80
C PRO A 170 11.12 -17.02 0.65
N THR A 171 9.95 -16.76 0.09
CA THR A 171 9.50 -17.39 -1.15
C THR A 171 9.98 -16.60 -2.37
N MET A 172 10.17 -15.29 -2.22
CA MET A 172 10.77 -14.43 -3.24
C MET A 172 11.69 -13.41 -2.57
N GLU A 173 12.86 -13.19 -3.17
CA GLU A 173 13.75 -12.09 -2.81
C GLU A 173 14.34 -11.50 -4.10
N PHE A 174 14.13 -10.20 -4.29
CA PHE A 174 14.57 -9.50 -5.51
C PHE A 174 14.66 -7.99 -5.27
N THR A 175 15.36 -7.30 -6.16
CA THR A 175 15.37 -5.83 -6.19
C THR A 175 14.47 -5.38 -7.34
N MET A 176 13.52 -4.49 -7.03
CA MET A 176 12.72 -3.78 -8.04
C MET A 176 13.51 -2.59 -8.57
N GLU A 177 13.47 -2.42 -9.89
CA GLU A 177 14.02 -1.27 -10.61
C GLU A 177 12.90 -0.47 -11.30
N PRO A 178 13.12 0.78 -11.74
CA PRO A 178 12.09 1.56 -12.41
C PRO A 178 11.40 0.77 -13.53
N HIS A 179 10.08 0.94 -13.63
CA HIS A 179 9.16 0.19 -14.51
C HIS A 179 8.78 -1.22 -14.04
N ASP A 180 9.42 -1.79 -13.02
CA ASP A 180 8.96 -3.07 -12.48
C ASP A 180 7.58 -2.92 -11.81
N ILE A 181 6.83 -4.03 -11.80
CA ILE A 181 5.57 -4.15 -11.07
C ILE A 181 5.67 -5.38 -10.17
N LEU A 182 5.30 -5.24 -8.91
CA LEU A 182 5.14 -6.33 -7.98
C LEU A 182 3.67 -6.41 -7.57
N TYR A 183 3.06 -7.58 -7.72
CA TYR A 183 1.77 -7.87 -7.16
C TYR A 183 1.93 -8.76 -5.93
N ILE A 184 1.28 -8.37 -4.83
CA ILE A 184 1.24 -9.15 -3.58
C ILE A 184 -0.25 -9.37 -3.22
N PRO A 185 -0.72 -10.63 -3.18
CA PRO A 185 -2.04 -10.94 -2.66
C PRO A 185 -2.14 -10.65 -1.16
N ARG A 186 -3.35 -10.32 -0.67
CA ARG A 186 -3.55 -10.13 0.76
C ARG A 186 -3.13 -11.36 1.58
N GLY A 187 -2.51 -11.11 2.74
CA GLY A 187 -2.03 -12.14 3.66
C GLY A 187 -0.56 -12.54 3.54
N PHE A 188 0.11 -12.28 2.41
CA PHE A 188 1.54 -12.57 2.26
C PHE A 188 2.39 -11.63 3.10
N LEU A 189 3.26 -12.21 3.92
CA LEU A 189 4.22 -11.44 4.72
C LEU A 189 5.27 -10.82 3.80
N HIS A 190 5.54 -9.55 3.98
CA HIS A 190 6.50 -8.83 3.14
C HIS A 190 7.17 -7.68 3.89
N GLU A 191 8.38 -7.36 3.43
CA GLU A 191 9.17 -6.22 3.87
C GLU A 191 10.03 -5.69 2.73
N ALA A 192 10.43 -4.43 2.84
CA ALA A 192 11.27 -3.79 1.84
C ALA A 192 12.26 -2.80 2.44
N HIS A 193 13.49 -2.83 1.92
CA HIS A 193 14.55 -1.90 2.29
C HIS A 193 15.19 -1.27 1.06
N THR A 194 15.54 0.00 1.18
CA THR A 194 16.45 0.66 0.24
C THR A 194 17.89 0.29 0.56
N CYS A 195 18.73 0.18 -0.47
CA CYS A 195 20.17 -0.02 -0.31
C CYS A 195 20.89 1.33 -0.21
N ASP A 196 21.73 1.66 -1.17
CA ASP A 196 22.59 2.84 -1.23
C ASP A 196 21.92 4.07 -1.87
N GLU A 197 20.79 3.87 -2.54
CA GLU A 197 20.02 4.93 -3.18
C GLU A 197 18.58 5.05 -2.62
N PRO A 198 17.97 6.24 -2.69
CA PRO A 198 16.55 6.40 -2.36
C PRO A 198 15.67 5.63 -3.34
N SER A 199 14.43 5.36 -2.93
CA SER A 199 13.43 4.68 -3.76
C SER A 199 12.07 5.34 -3.68
N LEU A 200 11.42 5.45 -4.84
CA LEU A 200 10.03 5.83 -4.98
C LEU A 200 9.25 4.69 -5.63
N HIS A 201 8.19 4.24 -4.95
CA HIS A 201 7.17 3.39 -5.57
C HIS A 201 5.76 3.89 -5.24
N ILE A 202 4.84 3.58 -6.13
CA ILE A 202 3.41 3.78 -5.92
C ILE A 202 2.78 2.42 -5.66
N THR A 203 2.03 2.29 -4.58
CA THR A 203 1.20 1.12 -4.33
C THR A 203 -0.21 1.44 -4.76
N VAL A 204 -0.73 0.74 -5.76
CA VAL A 204 -2.17 0.72 -6.07
C VAL A 204 -2.78 -0.41 -5.27
N THR A 205 -3.77 -0.06 -4.46
CA THR A 205 -4.39 -0.98 -3.52
C THR A 205 -5.81 -1.30 -3.94
N VAL A 206 -6.13 -2.59 -3.95
CA VAL A 206 -7.47 -3.13 -4.12
C VAL A 206 -7.92 -3.65 -2.74
N PRO A 207 -8.91 -3.04 -2.09
CA PRO A 207 -9.33 -3.43 -0.73
C PRO A 207 -10.18 -4.72 -0.76
N THR A 208 -9.55 -5.83 -1.12
CA THR A 208 -10.23 -7.10 -1.43
C THR A 208 -10.88 -7.73 -0.20
N SER A 209 -10.37 -7.51 1.01
CA SER A 209 -11.07 -7.89 2.26
C SER A 209 -12.44 -7.20 2.37
N ASP A 210 -12.53 -5.89 2.13
CA ASP A 210 -13.77 -5.12 2.22
C ASP A 210 -14.84 -5.56 1.21
N PHE A 211 -14.39 -6.04 0.05
CA PHE A 211 -15.24 -6.47 -1.07
C PHE A 211 -15.43 -7.98 -1.16
N CYS A 212 -14.90 -8.75 -0.20
CA CYS A 212 -15.08 -10.20 -0.21
C CYS A 212 -16.54 -10.60 0.07
N TRP A 213 -16.92 -11.80 -0.40
CA TRP A 213 -18.28 -12.31 -0.25
C TRP A 213 -18.79 -12.33 1.19
N GLY A 214 -17.92 -12.65 2.16
CA GLY A 214 -18.29 -12.67 3.57
C GLY A 214 -18.72 -11.29 4.07
N VAL A 215 -17.89 -10.28 3.86
CA VAL A 215 -18.18 -8.89 4.26
C VAL A 215 -19.41 -8.35 3.53
N GLN A 216 -19.52 -8.58 2.23
CA GLN A 216 -20.65 -8.10 1.43
C GLN A 216 -21.97 -8.79 1.81
N LEU A 217 -21.95 -10.09 2.11
CA LEU A 217 -23.13 -10.81 2.60
C LEU A 217 -23.58 -10.28 3.96
N VAL A 218 -22.65 -10.07 4.90
CA VAL A 218 -22.97 -9.50 6.21
C VAL A 218 -23.56 -8.09 6.07
N LYS A 219 -22.93 -7.22 5.26
CA LYS A 219 -23.46 -5.87 4.94
C LYS A 219 -24.88 -5.94 4.38
N HIS A 220 -25.12 -6.84 3.42
CA HIS A 220 -26.45 -7.02 2.83
C HIS A 220 -27.50 -7.48 3.86
N LEU A 221 -27.16 -8.47 4.70
CA LEU A 221 -28.06 -8.97 5.74
C LEU A 221 -28.35 -7.91 6.81
N MET A 222 -27.34 -7.15 7.23
CA MET A 222 -27.51 -6.05 8.19
C MET A 222 -28.43 -4.96 7.65
N ASN A 223 -28.24 -4.57 6.38
CA ASN A 223 -29.10 -3.60 5.70
C ASN A 223 -30.54 -4.11 5.53
N SER A 224 -30.70 -5.42 5.26
CA SER A 224 -32.02 -6.03 5.10
C SER A 224 -32.77 -6.20 6.43
N ALA A 225 -32.04 -6.41 7.54
CA ALA A 225 -32.61 -6.50 8.88
C ALA A 225 -32.94 -5.13 9.47
N HIS A 226 -32.27 -4.06 9.02
CA HIS A 226 -32.47 -2.68 9.49
C HIS A 226 -32.72 -1.71 8.33
N PRO A 227 -33.79 -1.90 7.53
CA PRO A 227 -34.08 -1.02 6.40
C PRO A 227 -34.30 0.42 6.90
N GLY A 228 -33.40 1.34 6.54
CA GLY A 228 -33.54 2.78 6.83
C GLY A 228 -32.50 3.40 7.79
N LYS A 229 -31.58 2.60 8.37
CA LYS A 229 -30.36 3.16 8.97
C LYS A 229 -29.27 3.16 7.91
N HIS A 230 -29.17 4.24 7.14
CA HIS A 230 -28.03 4.41 6.24
C HIS A 230 -26.74 4.48 7.07
N ASP A 231 -25.80 3.61 6.78
CA ASP A 231 -24.44 3.68 7.30
C ASP A 231 -23.78 4.96 6.76
N GLU A 232 -23.80 6.05 7.52
CA GLU A 232 -22.98 7.23 7.25
C GLU A 232 -21.47 6.91 7.35
N GLN A 233 -21.09 5.70 7.80
CA GLN A 233 -19.72 5.22 7.85
C GLN A 233 -19.25 4.50 6.57
N GLY A 234 -20.14 4.24 5.61
CA GLY A 234 -19.85 3.48 4.39
C GLY A 234 -19.17 4.29 3.28
N LEU A 235 -17.98 4.84 3.53
CA LEU A 235 -17.03 5.36 2.51
C LEU A 235 -15.68 5.78 3.11
N LEU A 236 -15.61 5.91 4.44
CA LEU A 236 -14.37 5.98 5.17
C LEU A 236 -14.07 4.58 5.69
N GLY A 237 -13.54 3.71 4.81
CA GLY A 237 -12.71 2.61 5.30
C GLY A 237 -11.76 3.22 6.33
N LYS A 238 -11.61 2.58 7.49
CA LYS A 238 -10.60 2.95 8.49
C LYS A 238 -9.24 2.85 7.81
N ALA A 239 -8.87 3.89 7.06
CA ALA A 239 -7.50 4.28 6.90
C ALA A 239 -6.99 4.34 8.33
N MET A 240 -6.01 3.51 8.65
CA MET A 240 -5.36 3.51 9.95
C MET A 240 -4.78 4.90 10.23
N CYS A 241 -5.62 5.78 10.76
CA CYS A 241 -5.23 6.81 11.66
C CYS A 241 -5.29 6.13 13.02
N GLY A 242 -4.12 5.88 13.62
CA GLY A 242 -4.08 5.57 15.03
C GLY A 242 -4.70 6.75 15.76
N ASP A 243 -5.92 6.58 16.25
CA ASP A 243 -6.52 7.50 17.21
C ASP A 243 -5.71 7.34 18.51
N MET A 244 -4.79 8.27 18.77
CA MET A 244 -4.41 8.56 20.14
C MET A 244 -5.62 9.17 20.82
N ALA A 245 -6.12 8.48 21.84
CA ALA A 245 -7.12 9.02 22.74
C ALA A 245 -6.62 10.36 23.34
N PRO A 246 -7.49 11.37 23.49
CA PRO A 246 -7.14 12.54 24.29
C PRO A 246 -7.17 12.13 25.77
N ASP A 247 -6.05 12.30 26.47
CA ASP A 247 -6.04 12.34 27.93
C ASP A 247 -6.66 13.67 28.38
N ASP A 248 -7.95 13.61 28.72
CA ASP A 248 -8.62 14.64 29.51
C ASP A 248 -8.57 14.26 30.99
N ALA A 249 -7.76 15.02 31.75
CA ALA A 249 -7.93 15.45 33.16
C ALA A 249 -6.54 15.65 33.81
N ALA A 250 -6.19 16.75 34.48
CA ALA A 250 -7.03 17.72 35.17
C ALA A 250 -6.32 19.08 35.29
N LEU A 251 -7.11 20.14 35.18
CA LEU A 251 -6.90 21.40 35.89
C LEU A 251 -6.97 21.12 37.40
N ASP A 252 -5.98 21.58 38.16
CA ASP A 252 -6.19 22.33 39.41
C ASP A 252 -4.86 22.85 39.99
N ALA A 253 -4.87 24.16 40.32
CA ALA A 253 -3.93 24.98 41.09
C ALA A 253 -2.56 25.37 40.48
#